data_AF-A0A838W8Q4-F1
#
_entry.id   AF-A0A838W8Q4-F1
#
_cell.length_a   1.000
_cell.length_b   1.000
_cell.length_c   1.000
_cell.angle_alpha   90.00
_cell.angle_beta   90.00
_cell.angle_gamma   90.00
#
_symmetry.space_group_name_H-M   'P 1'
#
loop_
_entity.id
_entity.type
_entity.pdbx_description
1 polymer ?
#
loop_
_entity_poly.entity_id
_entity_poly.type
_entity_poly.pdbx_seq_one_letter_code
_entity_poly.pdbx_strand_id
1 'polypeptide(L)'
;MTSIWQRRALVAIVVSLACLYAASAEAQAGQSELTRQLLHGDRGEQLMAAEVARGIGGRNIDEKLRGALIEVLEREGRLDAQRRRGDIGFLDNPELIARLALVVAELRDPRAIPALAGAVHTSPPAAKALAAFGEPAAAAVLEVANSRGQTAVVNSGLITLRLMIEGAGKRPLSPGTRQEIRQVAQRHMSAEYSVTTLWRSIDLAVVLDDPEIRRMVELLATDRNEVIARGVTEPDLIEQTQKRARERLAGVPPLPRS
;
A
#
# COMPACT_ATOMS: atom_id res chain seq x y z
N MET A 1 -24.11 -39.96 -44.58
CA MET A 1 -23.41 -40.91 -43.69
C MET A 1 -22.33 -40.15 -42.93
N THR A 2 -22.59 -39.78 -41.69
CA THR A 2 -21.55 -39.18 -40.82
C THR A 2 -20.55 -40.26 -40.46
N SER A 3 -19.26 -40.01 -40.72
CA SER A 3 -18.22 -41.04 -40.56
C SER A 3 -18.03 -41.39 -39.08
N ILE A 4 -17.65 -42.63 -38.78
CA ILE A 4 -17.37 -43.11 -37.41
C ILE A 4 -16.40 -42.19 -36.65
N TRP A 5 -15.50 -41.52 -37.38
CA TRP A 5 -14.57 -40.53 -36.85
C TRP A 5 -15.26 -39.27 -36.30
N GLN A 6 -16.31 -38.77 -36.96
CA GLN A 6 -17.08 -37.62 -36.48
C GLN A 6 -17.79 -37.92 -35.16
N ARG A 7 -18.33 -39.14 -35.00
CA ARG A 7 -19.02 -39.54 -33.76
C ARG A 7 -18.04 -39.65 -32.58
N ARG A 8 -16.84 -40.20 -32.80
CA ARG A 8 -15.79 -40.29 -31.78
C ARG A 8 -15.27 -38.91 -31.36
N ALA A 9 -15.06 -38.01 -32.32
CA ALA A 9 -14.65 -36.64 -32.02
C ALA A 9 -15.69 -35.90 -31.19
N LEU A 10 -16.98 -36.07 -31.49
CA LEU A 10 -18.07 -35.41 -30.77
C LEU A 10 -18.19 -35.91 -29.32
N VAL A 11 -18.04 -37.21 -29.09
CA VAL A 11 -18.03 -37.78 -27.73
C VAL A 11 -16.83 -37.27 -26.92
N ALA A 12 -15.63 -37.23 -27.51
CA ALA A 12 -14.44 -36.70 -26.83
C ALA A 12 -14.62 -35.24 -26.42
N ILE A 13 -15.17 -34.40 -27.31
CA ILE A 13 -15.47 -32.99 -27.02
C ILE A 13 -16.48 -32.85 -25.86
N VAL A 14 -17.57 -33.62 -25.89
CA VAL A 14 -18.59 -33.58 -24.83
C VAL A 14 -18.00 -34.00 -23.47
N VAL A 15 -17.18 -35.06 -23.44
CA VAL A 15 -16.51 -35.51 -22.19
C VAL A 15 -15.53 -34.45 -21.68
N SER A 16 -14.71 -33.85 -22.56
CA SER A 16 -13.80 -32.78 -22.16
C SER A 16 -14.53 -31.55 -21.61
N LEU A 17 -15.65 -31.16 -22.22
CA LEU A 17 -16.51 -30.07 -21.72
C LEU A 17 -17.12 -30.40 -20.36
N ALA A 18 -17.58 -31.64 -20.15
CA ALA A 18 -18.13 -32.08 -18.87
C ALA A 18 -17.08 -32.05 -17.75
N CYS A 19 -15.84 -32.51 -18.02
CA CYS A 19 -14.74 -32.46 -17.05
C CYS A 19 -14.34 -31.01 -16.69
N LEU A 20 -14.27 -30.11 -17.68
CA LEU A 20 -14.02 -28.69 -17.44
C LEU A 20 -15.11 -28.05 -16.58
N TYR A 21 -16.38 -28.42 -16.82
CA TYR A 21 -17.50 -27.93 -16.05
C TYR A 21 -17.45 -28.39 -14.59
N ALA A 22 -17.17 -29.67 -14.34
CA ALA A 22 -17.06 -30.21 -12.97
C ALA A 22 -15.95 -29.53 -12.16
N ALA A 23 -14.74 -29.37 -12.75
CA ALA A 23 -13.63 -28.67 -12.09
C ALA A 23 -13.96 -27.20 -11.80
N SER A 24 -14.69 -26.53 -12.70
CA SER A 24 -15.12 -25.14 -12.48
C SER A 24 -16.16 -25.00 -11.36
N ALA A 25 -17.10 -25.95 -11.26
CA ALA A 25 -18.11 -25.96 -10.21
C ALA A 25 -17.51 -26.18 -8.82
N GLU A 26 -16.53 -27.09 -8.71
CA GLU A 26 -15.81 -27.34 -7.46
C GLU A 26 -14.99 -26.11 -7.02
N ALA A 27 -14.29 -25.47 -7.96
CA ALA A 27 -13.57 -24.22 -7.69
C ALA A 27 -14.50 -23.09 -7.23
N GLN A 28 -15.69 -22.97 -7.83
CA GLN A 28 -16.67 -21.94 -7.47
C GLN A 28 -17.33 -22.21 -6.10
N ALA A 29 -17.62 -23.47 -5.78
CA ALA A 29 -18.10 -23.85 -4.46
C ALA A 29 -17.05 -23.50 -3.38
N GLY A 30 -15.77 -23.75 -3.67
CA GLY A 30 -14.65 -23.36 -2.80
C GLY A 30 -14.58 -21.86 -2.54
N GLN A 31 -14.68 -21.01 -3.57
CA GLN A 31 -14.61 -19.56 -3.40
C GLN A 31 -15.84 -18.95 -2.69
N SER A 32 -17.02 -19.57 -2.85
CA SER A 32 -18.22 -19.18 -2.12
C SER A 32 -18.08 -19.42 -0.62
N GLU A 33 -17.46 -20.53 -0.23
CA GLU A 33 -17.16 -20.85 1.16
C GLU A 33 -16.09 -19.90 1.73
N LEU A 34 -15.01 -19.62 0.98
CA LEU A 34 -14.00 -18.63 1.39
C LEU A 34 -14.61 -17.24 1.60
N THR A 35 -15.52 -16.83 0.72
CA THR A 35 -16.26 -15.57 0.88
C THR A 35 -17.04 -15.54 2.18
N ARG A 36 -17.75 -16.62 2.50
CA ARG A 36 -18.53 -16.74 3.74
C ARG A 36 -17.62 -16.66 4.97
N GLN A 37 -16.48 -17.36 4.95
CA GLN A 37 -15.49 -17.34 6.02
C GLN A 37 -14.86 -15.95 6.20
N LEU A 38 -14.54 -15.24 5.13
CA LEU A 38 -14.03 -13.87 5.19
C LEU A 38 -15.03 -12.89 5.81
N LEU A 39 -16.30 -12.96 5.40
CA LEU A 39 -17.30 -11.99 5.82
C LEU A 39 -17.84 -12.24 7.23
N HIS A 40 -18.03 -13.51 7.58
CA HIS A 40 -18.76 -13.93 8.77
C HIS A 40 -17.96 -14.81 9.73
N GLY A 41 -16.81 -15.32 9.31
CA GLY A 41 -15.98 -16.14 10.17
C GLY A 41 -15.30 -15.34 11.27
N ASP A 42 -14.78 -16.03 12.26
CA ASP A 42 -13.92 -15.43 13.27
C ASP A 42 -12.57 -14.98 12.68
N ARG A 43 -11.72 -14.32 13.47
CA ARG A 43 -10.43 -13.80 12.97
C ARG A 43 -9.50 -14.90 12.44
N GLY A 44 -9.53 -16.10 13.03
CA GLY A 44 -8.72 -17.24 12.59
C GLY A 44 -9.22 -17.77 11.25
N GLU A 45 -10.54 -17.91 11.11
CA GLU A 45 -11.18 -18.29 9.84
C GLU A 45 -10.92 -17.25 8.74
N GLN A 46 -11.02 -15.96 9.05
CA GLN A 46 -10.71 -14.88 8.11
C GLN A 46 -9.25 -14.92 7.64
N LEU A 47 -8.32 -15.14 8.57
CA LEU A 47 -6.89 -15.24 8.26
C LEU A 47 -6.60 -16.44 7.36
N MET A 48 -7.15 -17.62 7.69
CA MET A 48 -7.01 -18.83 6.89
C MET A 48 -7.63 -18.65 5.50
N ALA A 49 -8.83 -18.08 5.41
CA ALA A 49 -9.49 -17.83 4.14
C ALA A 49 -8.71 -16.86 3.26
N ALA A 50 -8.07 -15.83 3.84
CA ALA A 50 -7.20 -14.92 3.11
C ALA A 50 -5.95 -15.63 2.54
N GLU A 51 -5.30 -16.50 3.32
CA GLU A 51 -4.14 -17.28 2.84
C GLU A 51 -4.52 -18.29 1.74
N VAL A 52 -5.69 -18.95 1.86
CA VAL A 52 -6.21 -19.81 0.78
C VAL A 52 -6.50 -18.99 -0.47
N ALA A 53 -7.16 -17.83 -0.33
CA ALA A 53 -7.42 -16.93 -1.46
C ALA A 53 -6.12 -16.48 -2.14
N ARG A 54 -5.07 -16.20 -1.36
CA ARG A 54 -3.74 -15.91 -1.90
C ARG A 54 -3.20 -17.06 -2.75
N GLY A 55 -3.34 -18.30 -2.28
CA GLY A 55 -2.94 -19.50 -3.01
C GLY A 55 -3.67 -19.70 -4.34
N ILE A 56 -4.93 -19.26 -4.44
CA ILE A 56 -5.70 -19.24 -5.70
C ILE A 56 -5.07 -18.24 -6.69
N GLY A 57 -4.56 -17.13 -6.18
CA GLY A 57 -3.91 -16.07 -6.94
C GLY A 57 -4.88 -15.05 -7.53
N GLY A 58 -4.49 -13.78 -7.53
CA GLY A 58 -5.37 -12.65 -7.86
C GLY A 58 -6.03 -12.67 -9.25
N ARG A 59 -5.55 -13.48 -10.19
CA ARG A 59 -6.17 -13.65 -11.53
C ARG A 59 -7.31 -14.68 -11.55
N ASN A 60 -7.34 -15.60 -10.59
CA ASN A 60 -8.31 -16.70 -10.53
C ASN A 60 -9.39 -16.48 -9.46
N ILE A 61 -9.21 -15.46 -8.60
CA ILE A 61 -10.23 -15.01 -7.65
C ILE A 61 -11.39 -14.37 -8.42
N ASP A 62 -12.60 -14.91 -8.19
CA ASP A 62 -13.85 -14.40 -8.73
C ASP A 62 -14.22 -13.04 -8.12
N GLU A 63 -15.20 -12.38 -8.73
CA GLU A 63 -15.62 -11.04 -8.34
C GLU A 63 -16.18 -10.96 -6.91
N LYS A 64 -16.82 -12.02 -6.44
CA LYS A 64 -17.46 -12.06 -5.13
C LYS A 64 -16.42 -12.19 -4.03
N LEU A 65 -15.47 -13.11 -4.17
CA LEU A 65 -14.36 -13.29 -3.25
C LEU A 65 -13.43 -12.07 -3.26
N ARG A 66 -13.21 -11.46 -4.43
CA ARG A 66 -12.48 -10.19 -4.57
C ARG A 66 -13.12 -9.08 -3.73
N GLY A 67 -14.43 -8.88 -3.87
CA GLY A 67 -15.19 -7.89 -3.10
C GLY A 67 -15.08 -8.15 -1.60
N ALA A 68 -15.22 -9.40 -1.18
CA ALA A 68 -15.13 -9.78 0.23
C ALA A 68 -13.75 -9.47 0.84
N LEU A 69 -12.66 -9.77 0.13
CA LEU A 69 -11.30 -9.44 0.58
C LEU A 69 -11.11 -7.93 0.79
N ILE A 70 -11.60 -7.11 -0.14
CA ILE A 70 -11.53 -5.65 -0.05
C ILE A 70 -12.37 -5.14 1.12
N GLU A 71 -13.60 -5.63 1.27
CA GLU A 71 -14.53 -5.23 2.33
C GLU A 71 -13.96 -5.53 3.72
N VAL A 72 -13.39 -6.73 3.91
CA VAL A 72 -12.79 -7.11 5.20
C VAL A 72 -11.57 -6.26 5.49
N LEU A 73 -10.70 -6.00 4.52
CA LEU A 73 -9.54 -5.12 4.71
C LEU A 73 -9.97 -3.70 5.10
N GLU A 74 -10.98 -3.16 4.42
CA GLU A 74 -11.52 -1.83 4.74
C GLU A 74 -12.13 -1.78 6.14
N ARG A 75 -12.89 -2.81 6.53
CA ARG A 75 -13.45 -2.95 7.88
C ARG A 75 -12.35 -2.96 8.94
N GLU A 76 -11.32 -3.79 8.77
CA GLU A 76 -10.22 -3.87 9.73
C GLU A 76 -9.38 -2.59 9.77
N GLY A 77 -9.18 -1.94 8.62
CA GLY A 77 -8.51 -0.63 8.54
C GLY A 77 -9.27 0.48 9.26
N ARG A 78 -10.61 0.51 9.18
CA ARG A 78 -11.44 1.44 9.97
C ARG A 78 -11.35 1.17 11.47
N LEU A 79 -11.40 -0.10 11.88
CA LEU A 79 -11.25 -0.48 13.28
C LEU A 79 -9.87 -0.09 13.82
N ASP A 80 -8.81 -0.29 13.04
CA ASP A 80 -7.45 0.15 13.40
C ASP A 80 -7.36 1.69 13.53
N ALA A 81 -7.98 2.43 12.62
CA ALA A 81 -8.06 3.89 12.73
C ALA A 81 -8.77 4.36 14.01
N GLN A 82 -9.87 3.71 14.39
CA GLN A 82 -10.58 3.98 15.65
C GLN A 82 -9.70 3.69 16.88
N ARG A 83 -8.95 2.58 16.89
CA ARG A 83 -8.03 2.21 17.98
C ARG A 83 -6.97 3.26 18.22
N ARG A 84 -6.35 3.76 17.16
CA ARG A 84 -5.28 4.75 17.27
C ARG A 84 -5.77 6.10 17.80
N ARG A 85 -7.08 6.36 17.72
CA ARG A 85 -7.72 7.51 18.37
C ARG A 85 -8.10 7.24 19.83
N GLY A 86 -7.96 6.00 20.31
CA GLY A 86 -8.39 5.58 21.64
C GLY A 86 -9.89 5.29 21.72
N ASP A 87 -10.60 5.20 20.59
CA ASP A 87 -12.05 5.00 20.57
C ASP A 87 -12.45 3.58 21.02
N ILE A 88 -11.57 2.59 20.80
CA ILE A 88 -11.78 1.17 21.13
C ILE A 88 -10.48 0.51 21.64
N GLY A 89 -10.61 -0.62 22.35
CA GLY A 89 -9.49 -1.37 22.93
C GLY A 89 -8.55 -2.06 21.91
N PHE A 90 -7.47 -2.66 22.44
CA PHE A 90 -6.42 -3.32 21.65
C PHE A 90 -6.93 -4.47 20.76
N LEU A 91 -6.21 -4.73 19.66
CA LEU A 91 -6.40 -5.91 18.82
C LEU A 91 -5.74 -7.14 19.42
N ASP A 92 -6.40 -8.29 19.27
CA ASP A 92 -5.77 -9.59 19.52
C ASP A 92 -4.83 -10.01 18.37
N ASN A 93 -4.93 -9.39 17.18
CA ASN A 93 -4.13 -9.83 16.02
C ASN A 93 -3.89 -8.75 14.94
N PRO A 94 -2.76 -8.01 14.97
CA PRO A 94 -2.37 -7.08 13.89
C PRO A 94 -1.96 -7.78 12.58
N GLU A 95 -1.71 -9.09 12.61
CA GLU A 95 -1.26 -9.85 11.43
C GLU A 95 -2.35 -9.92 10.35
N LEU A 96 -3.63 -9.98 10.75
CA LEU A 96 -4.76 -10.09 9.82
C LEU A 96 -4.77 -8.94 8.80
N ILE A 97 -4.58 -7.69 9.24
CA ILE A 97 -4.55 -6.53 8.34
C ILE A 97 -3.38 -6.65 7.36
N ALA A 98 -2.20 -7.02 7.85
CA ALA A 98 -1.01 -7.14 7.02
C ALA A 98 -1.18 -8.22 5.93
N ARG A 99 -1.78 -9.37 6.28
CA ARG A 99 -2.07 -10.47 5.34
C ARG A 99 -3.14 -10.08 4.33
N LEU A 100 -4.26 -9.54 4.78
CA LEU A 100 -5.31 -9.06 3.87
C LEU A 100 -4.79 -8.00 2.92
N ALA A 101 -4.01 -7.03 3.40
CA ALA A 101 -3.39 -6.00 2.58
C ALA A 101 -2.45 -6.58 1.51
N LEU A 102 -1.70 -7.64 1.84
CA LEU A 102 -0.86 -8.34 0.87
C LEU A 102 -1.68 -9.02 -0.23
N VAL A 103 -2.73 -9.76 0.13
CA VAL A 103 -3.60 -10.43 -0.85
C VAL A 103 -4.34 -9.40 -1.71
N VAL A 104 -4.89 -8.36 -1.09
CA VAL A 104 -5.62 -7.29 -1.78
C VAL A 104 -4.70 -6.49 -2.71
N ALA A 105 -3.44 -6.27 -2.33
CA ALA A 105 -2.44 -5.67 -3.20
C ALA A 105 -2.18 -6.51 -4.48
N GLU A 106 -2.17 -7.85 -4.35
CA GLU A 106 -1.97 -8.76 -5.48
C GLU A 106 -3.17 -8.79 -6.46
N LEU A 107 -4.37 -8.36 -6.02
CA LEU A 107 -5.57 -8.26 -6.87
C LEU A 107 -5.42 -7.23 -8.00
N ARG A 108 -4.61 -6.18 -7.79
CA ARG A 108 -4.44 -5.03 -8.71
C ARG A 108 -5.76 -4.38 -9.14
N ASP A 109 -6.76 -4.39 -8.25
CA ASP A 109 -8.07 -3.81 -8.49
C ASP A 109 -8.11 -2.36 -7.97
N PRO A 110 -8.39 -1.34 -8.81
CA PRO A 110 -8.51 0.05 -8.36
C PRO A 110 -9.54 0.28 -7.26
N ARG A 111 -10.57 -0.57 -7.14
CA ARG A 111 -11.56 -0.50 -6.06
C ARG A 111 -10.96 -0.78 -4.68
N ALA A 112 -9.79 -1.41 -4.63
CA ALA A 112 -9.06 -1.67 -3.40
C ALA A 112 -8.30 -0.45 -2.85
N ILE A 113 -8.18 0.65 -3.61
CA ILE A 113 -7.38 1.83 -3.21
C ILE A 113 -7.77 2.35 -1.83
N PRO A 114 -9.05 2.57 -1.47
CA PRO A 114 -9.42 3.04 -0.14
C PRO A 114 -8.99 2.07 0.98
N ALA A 115 -9.24 0.77 0.78
CA ALA A 115 -8.87 -0.27 1.75
C ALA A 115 -7.35 -0.35 1.96
N LEU A 116 -6.58 -0.31 0.87
CA LEU A 116 -5.11 -0.30 0.92
C LEU A 116 -4.56 0.98 1.57
N ALA A 117 -5.18 2.14 1.32
CA ALA A 117 -4.79 3.39 1.96
C ALA A 117 -5.00 3.33 3.48
N GLY A 118 -6.10 2.75 3.96
CA GLY A 118 -6.32 2.51 5.39
C GLY A 118 -5.25 1.58 6.02
N ALA A 119 -4.78 0.60 5.27
CA ALA A 119 -3.80 -0.40 5.72
C ALA A 119 -2.32 -0.04 5.40
N VAL A 120 -2.05 1.12 4.79
CA VAL A 120 -0.70 1.43 4.27
C VAL A 120 0.40 1.45 5.33
N HIS A 121 0.03 1.75 6.58
CA HIS A 121 0.94 1.86 7.70
C HIS A 121 1.28 0.51 8.36
N THR A 122 0.44 -0.51 8.19
CA THR A 122 0.68 -1.87 8.69
C THR A 122 1.32 -2.77 7.64
N SER A 123 1.29 -2.38 6.36
CA SER A 123 1.66 -3.27 5.26
C SER A 123 2.53 -2.56 4.21
N PRO A 124 3.85 -2.82 4.17
CA PRO A 124 4.71 -2.38 3.07
C PRO A 124 4.21 -2.82 1.67
N PRO A 125 3.61 -4.02 1.49
CA PRO A 125 2.90 -4.37 0.25
C PRO A 125 1.81 -3.39 -0.17
N ALA A 126 1.01 -2.86 0.77
CA ALA A 126 -0.03 -1.87 0.46
C ALA A 126 0.58 -0.57 -0.11
N ALA A 127 1.66 -0.07 0.49
CA ALA A 127 2.38 1.10 -0.01
C ALA A 127 2.88 0.88 -1.46
N LYS A 128 3.47 -0.30 -1.75
CA LYS A 128 3.93 -0.63 -3.12
C LYS A 128 2.77 -0.74 -4.11
N ALA A 129 1.64 -1.31 -3.71
CA ALA A 129 0.47 -1.44 -4.56
C ALA A 129 -0.17 -0.08 -4.87
N LEU A 130 -0.35 0.77 -3.85
CA LEU A 130 -0.80 2.17 -4.02
C LEU A 130 0.13 2.92 -4.98
N ALA A 131 1.44 2.76 -4.81
CA ALA A 131 2.40 3.36 -5.72
C ALA A 131 2.27 2.87 -7.17
N ALA A 132 2.02 1.58 -7.36
CA ALA A 132 1.83 0.98 -8.67
C ALA A 132 0.52 1.37 -9.36
N PHE A 133 -0.52 1.76 -8.60
CA PHE A 133 -1.72 2.37 -9.18
C PHE A 133 -1.39 3.73 -9.81
N GLY A 134 -0.52 4.53 -9.18
CA GLY A 134 -0.12 5.85 -9.69
C GLY A 134 -1.22 6.90 -9.47
N GLU A 135 -1.53 7.67 -10.50
CA GLU A 135 -2.52 8.77 -10.45
C GLU A 135 -3.84 8.41 -9.75
N PRO A 136 -4.51 7.26 -10.02
CA PRO A 136 -5.77 6.92 -9.37
C PRO A 136 -5.69 6.79 -7.85
N ALA A 137 -4.52 6.50 -7.28
CA ALA A 137 -4.32 6.37 -5.84
C ALA A 137 -3.81 7.66 -5.18
N ALA A 138 -3.43 8.68 -5.96
CA ALA A 138 -2.71 9.85 -5.44
C ALA A 138 -3.49 10.60 -4.35
N ALA A 139 -4.79 10.84 -4.58
CA ALA A 139 -5.63 11.54 -3.61
C ALA A 139 -5.70 10.80 -2.26
N ALA A 140 -5.89 9.48 -2.28
CA ALA A 140 -5.95 8.67 -1.07
C ALA A 140 -4.61 8.66 -0.31
N VAL A 141 -3.48 8.60 -1.03
CA VAL A 141 -2.15 8.64 -0.39
C VAL A 141 -1.83 10.02 0.16
N LEU A 142 -2.23 11.10 -0.52
CA LEU A 142 -2.11 12.46 -0.03
C LEU A 142 -2.92 12.67 1.25
N GLU A 143 -4.12 12.10 1.34
CA GLU A 143 -4.92 12.13 2.57
C GLU A 143 -4.17 11.46 3.74
N VAL A 144 -3.59 10.28 3.52
CA VAL A 144 -2.76 9.58 4.52
C VAL A 144 -1.57 10.45 4.95
N ALA A 145 -0.84 11.04 4.00
CA ALA A 145 0.32 11.88 4.29
C ALA A 145 -0.05 13.19 5.01
N ASN A 146 -1.31 13.62 4.92
CA ASN A 146 -1.83 14.80 5.61
C ASN A 146 -2.58 14.46 6.92
N SER A 147 -2.65 13.19 7.30
CA SER A 147 -3.33 12.77 8.52
C SER A 147 -2.75 13.46 9.77
N ARG A 148 -3.63 13.87 10.69
CA ARG A 148 -3.23 14.53 11.93
C ARG A 148 -2.87 13.52 13.00
N GLY A 149 -1.83 13.83 13.78
CA GLY A 149 -1.55 13.19 15.08
C GLY A 149 -1.03 11.76 15.05
N GLN A 150 -0.75 11.17 13.88
CA GLN A 150 -0.27 9.79 13.77
C GLN A 150 0.99 9.70 12.92
N THR A 151 2.14 9.91 13.56
CA THR A 151 3.47 9.88 12.92
C THR A 151 3.71 8.64 12.04
N ALA A 152 3.28 7.45 12.47
CA ALA A 152 3.45 6.22 11.69
C ALA A 152 2.63 6.23 10.38
N VAL A 153 1.41 6.76 10.41
CA VAL A 153 0.51 6.88 9.25
C VAL A 153 1.07 7.90 8.27
N VAL A 154 1.41 9.10 8.76
CA VAL A 154 2.06 10.16 7.95
C VAL A 154 3.32 9.63 7.27
N ASN A 155 4.20 8.97 8.02
CA ASN A 155 5.43 8.38 7.48
C ASN A 155 5.17 7.38 6.35
N SER A 156 4.10 6.59 6.46
CA SER A 156 3.73 5.59 5.46
C SER A 156 3.13 6.25 4.21
N GLY A 157 2.36 7.33 4.39
CA GLY A 157 1.93 8.20 3.30
C GLY A 157 3.11 8.81 2.55
N LEU A 158 4.06 9.45 3.25
CA LEU A 158 5.26 10.05 2.65
C LEU A 158 6.12 9.04 1.88
N ILE A 159 6.30 7.84 2.42
CA ILE A 159 7.01 6.76 1.72
C ILE A 159 6.26 6.35 0.45
N THR A 160 4.94 6.20 0.53
CA THR A 160 4.13 5.83 -0.63
C THR A 160 4.20 6.90 -1.72
N LEU A 161 4.14 8.20 -1.36
CA LEU A 161 4.32 9.30 -2.32
C LEU A 161 5.70 9.25 -2.99
N ARG A 162 6.76 8.93 -2.23
CA ARG A 162 8.10 8.77 -2.80
C ARG A 162 8.12 7.65 -3.83
N LEU A 163 7.57 6.49 -3.48
CA LEU A 163 7.48 5.34 -4.37
C LEU A 163 6.66 5.64 -5.64
N MET A 164 5.61 6.47 -5.54
CA MET A 164 4.84 6.92 -6.70
C MET A 164 5.68 7.75 -7.67
N ILE A 165 6.50 8.68 -7.15
CA ILE A 165 7.39 9.52 -7.96
C ILE A 165 8.51 8.67 -8.59
N GLU A 166 9.16 7.81 -7.81
CA GLU A 166 10.22 6.90 -8.28
C GLU A 166 9.71 5.91 -9.33
N GLY A 167 8.49 5.38 -9.13
CA GLY A 167 7.87 4.35 -9.98
C GLY A 167 7.09 4.88 -11.18
N ALA A 168 6.92 6.20 -11.30
CA ALA A 168 6.08 6.84 -12.31
C ALA A 168 6.46 6.42 -13.75
N GLY A 169 7.75 6.36 -14.08
CA GLY A 169 8.26 5.85 -15.36
C GLY A 169 7.43 6.27 -16.58
N LYS A 170 6.78 5.30 -17.25
CA LYS A 170 5.95 5.52 -18.46
C LYS A 170 4.56 6.12 -18.18
N ARG A 171 4.13 6.16 -16.91
CA ARG A 171 2.85 6.69 -16.45
C ARG A 171 3.10 7.80 -15.43
N PRO A 172 3.59 8.97 -15.88
CA PRO A 172 3.87 10.08 -14.98
C PRO A 172 2.59 10.55 -14.28
N LEU A 173 2.74 10.99 -13.02
CA LEU A 173 1.69 11.70 -12.30
C LEU A 173 1.39 13.03 -13.00
N SER A 174 0.15 13.51 -12.86
CA SER A 174 -0.23 14.81 -13.42
C SER A 174 0.58 15.94 -12.76
N PRO A 175 0.78 17.08 -13.46
CA PRO A 175 1.44 18.25 -12.86
C PRO A 175 0.74 18.74 -11.59
N GLY A 176 -0.60 18.67 -11.55
CA GLY A 176 -1.41 19.01 -10.38
C GLY A 176 -1.09 18.13 -9.18
N THR A 177 -1.10 16.81 -9.36
CA THR A 177 -0.73 15.85 -8.32
C THR A 177 0.72 16.04 -7.86
N ARG A 178 1.67 16.26 -8.77
CA ARG A 178 3.07 16.55 -8.39
C ARG A 178 3.17 17.81 -7.54
N GLN A 179 2.39 18.85 -7.86
CA GLN A 179 2.35 20.08 -7.08
C GLN A 179 1.78 19.85 -5.67
N GLU A 180 0.76 19.00 -5.52
CA GLU A 180 0.22 18.65 -4.19
C GLU A 180 1.25 17.86 -3.37
N ILE A 181 1.97 16.91 -3.98
CA ILE A 181 3.06 16.16 -3.32
C ILE A 181 4.18 17.11 -2.89
N ARG A 182 4.56 18.07 -3.73
CA ARG A 182 5.52 19.13 -3.42
C ARG A 182 5.10 19.92 -2.17
N GLN A 183 3.84 20.35 -2.11
CA GLN A 183 3.31 21.09 -0.95
C GLN A 183 3.33 20.26 0.34
N VAL A 184 3.01 18.97 0.26
CA VAL A 184 3.08 18.05 1.40
C VAL A 184 4.53 17.89 1.89
N ALA A 185 5.48 17.69 0.98
CA ALA A 185 6.89 17.61 1.31
C ALA A 185 7.39 18.89 1.99
N GLN A 186 7.10 20.07 1.42
CA GLN A 186 7.45 21.37 1.99
C GLN A 186 6.89 21.53 3.41
N ARG A 187 5.61 21.26 3.61
CA ARG A 187 4.96 21.37 4.92
C ARG A 187 5.66 20.51 5.98
N HIS A 188 5.95 19.25 5.65
CA HIS A 188 6.59 18.33 6.59
C HIS A 188 8.10 18.55 6.77
N MET A 189 8.74 19.33 5.89
CA MET A 189 10.12 19.79 6.08
C MET A 189 10.24 21.08 6.89
N SER A 190 9.19 21.89 6.93
CA SER A 190 9.19 23.19 7.59
C SER A 190 8.64 23.17 9.02
N ALA A 191 7.78 22.21 9.37
CA ALA A 191 7.20 22.16 10.71
C ALA A 191 8.05 21.36 11.69
N GLU A 192 7.86 21.65 12.98
CA GLU A 192 8.38 20.85 14.08
C GLU A 192 7.63 19.50 14.13
N TYR A 193 8.24 18.48 13.53
CA TYR A 193 7.72 17.12 13.50
C TYR A 193 8.70 16.16 14.15
N SER A 194 8.29 14.91 14.35
CA SER A 194 9.23 13.87 14.76
C SER A 194 10.37 13.74 13.74
N VAL A 195 11.57 13.46 14.24
CA VAL A 195 12.78 13.26 13.42
C VAL A 195 12.55 12.25 12.28
N THR A 196 11.74 11.21 12.53
CA THR A 196 11.38 10.20 11.53
C THR A 196 10.55 10.77 10.39
N THR A 197 9.61 11.67 10.65
CA THR A 197 8.83 12.37 9.63
C THR A 197 9.71 13.27 8.80
N LEU A 198 10.57 14.06 9.44
CA LEU A 198 11.57 14.89 8.74
C LEU A 198 12.43 14.04 7.80
N TRP A 199 12.91 12.88 8.25
CA TRP A 199 13.68 11.96 7.41
C TRP A 199 12.92 11.42 6.20
N ARG A 200 11.61 11.17 6.32
CA ARG A 200 10.79 10.74 5.17
C ARG A 200 10.49 11.89 4.22
N SER A 201 10.33 13.10 4.74
CA SER A 201 10.20 14.30 3.93
C SER A 201 11.48 14.58 3.14
N ILE A 202 12.67 14.41 3.73
CA ILE A 202 13.96 14.50 3.02
C ILE A 202 14.05 13.46 1.90
N ASP A 203 13.65 12.20 2.17
CA ASP A 203 13.66 11.17 1.13
C ASP A 203 12.71 11.52 -0.04
N LEU A 204 11.52 12.04 0.25
CA LEU A 204 10.55 12.49 -0.77
C LEU A 204 11.02 13.73 -1.52
N ALA A 205 11.63 14.68 -0.81
CA ALA A 205 12.14 15.93 -1.35
C ALA A 205 13.13 15.73 -2.48
N VAL A 206 14.09 14.83 -2.29
CA VAL A 206 15.14 14.58 -3.29
C VAL A 206 14.59 13.94 -4.56
N VAL A 207 13.58 13.08 -4.47
CA VAL A 207 13.01 12.43 -5.68
C VAL A 207 12.09 13.35 -6.47
N LEU A 208 11.55 14.41 -5.86
CA LEU A 208 10.72 15.39 -6.55
C LEU A 208 11.51 16.22 -7.56
N ASP A 209 12.82 16.37 -7.35
CA ASP A 209 13.74 17.20 -8.12
C ASP A 209 13.27 18.66 -8.25
N ASP A 210 12.63 19.16 -7.18
CA ASP A 210 12.19 20.56 -7.09
C ASP A 210 13.33 21.42 -6.52
N PRO A 211 13.79 22.49 -7.20
CA PRO A 211 14.94 23.29 -6.76
C PRO A 211 14.77 23.94 -5.39
N GLU A 212 13.55 24.37 -5.06
CA GLU A 212 13.26 25.05 -3.79
C GLU A 212 13.32 24.05 -2.62
N ILE A 213 12.68 22.89 -2.79
CA ILE A 213 12.73 21.82 -1.81
C ILE A 213 14.17 21.29 -1.67
N ARG A 214 14.89 21.11 -2.78
CA ARG A 214 16.28 20.66 -2.76
C ARG A 214 17.16 21.58 -1.92
N ARG A 215 16.99 22.90 -2.06
CA ARG A 215 17.70 23.89 -1.24
C ARG A 215 17.41 23.71 0.25
N MET A 216 16.20 23.36 0.65
CA MET A 216 15.89 23.04 2.05
C MET A 216 16.66 21.82 2.54
N VAL A 217 16.82 20.78 1.70
CA VAL A 217 17.63 19.59 2.04
C VAL A 217 19.11 19.96 2.15
N GLU A 218 19.62 20.84 1.28
CA GLU A 218 21.00 21.35 1.34
C GLU A 218 21.27 22.10 2.65
N LEU A 219 20.34 22.98 3.06
CA LEU A 219 20.41 23.66 4.35
C LEU A 219 20.43 22.68 5.52
N LEU A 220 19.54 21.68 5.51
CA LEU A 220 19.56 20.60 6.51
C LEU A 220 20.86 19.80 6.50
N ALA A 221 21.55 19.68 5.36
CA ALA A 221 22.78 18.93 5.23
C ALA A 221 24.01 19.69 5.77
N THR A 222 24.00 21.02 5.76
CA THR A 222 25.16 21.86 6.08
C THR A 222 25.00 22.71 7.33
N ASP A 223 23.78 23.07 7.72
CA ASP A 223 23.52 23.96 8.85
C ASP A 223 22.87 23.21 10.01
N ARG A 224 23.56 23.19 11.15
CA ARG A 224 23.08 22.58 12.39
C ARG A 224 21.84 23.31 12.92
N ASN A 225 21.79 24.63 12.79
CA ASN A 225 20.70 25.45 13.31
C ASN A 225 19.41 25.21 12.52
N GLU A 226 19.51 24.91 11.23
CA GLU A 226 18.34 24.52 10.44
C GLU A 226 17.73 23.20 10.93
N VAL A 227 18.55 22.23 11.32
CA VAL A 227 18.06 20.98 11.92
C VAL A 227 17.39 21.24 13.28
N ILE A 228 18.00 22.08 14.11
CA ILE A 228 17.44 22.50 15.41
C ILE A 228 16.12 23.25 15.24
N ALA A 229 16.02 24.14 14.25
CA ALA A 229 14.81 24.92 13.95
C ALA A 229 13.60 24.05 13.55
N ARG A 230 13.82 22.75 13.28
CA ARG A 230 12.77 21.76 12.99
C ARG A 230 12.48 20.83 14.17
N GLY A 231 12.96 21.20 15.37
CA GLY A 231 12.68 20.50 16.62
C GLY A 231 13.64 19.35 16.96
N VAL A 232 14.71 19.13 16.20
CA VAL A 232 15.69 18.08 16.48
C VAL A 232 16.83 18.66 17.32
N THR A 233 16.81 18.41 18.63
CA THR A 233 17.73 19.02 19.60
C THR A 233 18.85 18.09 20.07
N GLU A 234 18.65 16.77 19.98
CA GLU A 234 19.64 15.77 20.40
C GLU A 234 20.84 15.75 19.43
N PRO A 235 22.09 15.89 19.91
CA PRO A 235 23.28 15.94 19.06
C PRO A 235 23.39 14.80 18.04
N ASP A 236 23.14 13.56 18.48
CA ASP A 236 23.23 12.38 17.62
C ASP A 236 22.17 12.37 16.52
N LEU A 237 20.93 12.79 16.85
CA LEU A 237 19.85 12.89 15.86
C LEU A 237 20.10 14.02 14.86
N ILE A 238 20.74 15.11 15.29
CA ILE A 238 21.16 16.17 14.39
C ILE A 238 22.17 15.62 13.39
N GLU A 239 23.25 14.98 13.86
CA GLU A 239 24.28 14.40 12.99
C GLU A 239 23.69 13.37 12.02
N GLN A 240 22.80 12.50 12.49
CA GLN A 240 22.09 11.53 11.65
C GLN A 240 21.22 12.20 10.60
N THR A 241 20.51 13.28 10.96
CA THR A 241 19.68 14.05 10.02
C THR A 241 20.52 14.70 8.93
N GLN A 242 21.60 15.38 9.31
CA GLN A 242 22.52 16.01 8.35
C GLN A 242 23.19 14.96 7.45
N LYS A 243 23.63 13.84 8.03
CA LYS A 243 24.20 12.71 7.28
C LYS A 243 23.20 12.17 6.26
N ARG A 244 21.96 11.92 6.67
CA ARG A 244 20.90 11.46 5.76
C ARG A 244 20.67 12.45 4.63
N ALA A 245 20.57 13.75 4.92
CA ALA A 245 20.38 14.79 3.91
C ALA A 245 21.53 14.78 2.88
N ARG A 246 22.79 14.73 3.34
CA ARG A 246 23.97 14.59 2.46
C ARG A 246 23.92 13.33 1.60
N GLU A 247 23.60 12.18 2.18
CA GLU A 247 23.49 10.91 1.47
C GLU A 247 22.42 10.98 0.37
N ARG A 248 21.23 11.53 0.66
CA ARG A 248 20.17 11.66 -0.35
C ARG A 248 20.57 12.64 -1.46
N LEU A 249 21.15 13.78 -1.13
CA LEU A 249 21.67 14.73 -2.13
C LEU A 249 22.74 14.11 -3.04
N ALA A 250 23.54 13.18 -2.51
CA ALA A 250 24.53 12.39 -3.25
C ALA A 250 23.94 11.20 -4.03
N GLY A 251 22.62 11.03 -4.05
CA GLY A 251 21.94 9.97 -4.78
C GLY A 251 22.00 8.59 -4.12
N VAL A 252 22.43 8.50 -2.86
CA VAL A 252 22.33 7.24 -2.10
C VAL A 252 20.83 6.94 -1.92
N PRO A 253 20.34 5.73 -2.22
CA PRO A 253 18.94 5.38 -2.00
C PRO A 253 18.65 5.14 -0.51
N PRO A 254 17.43 5.43 -0.02
CA PRO A 254 17.03 5.13 1.34
C PRO A 254 17.10 3.63 1.59
N LEU A 255 17.67 3.24 2.75
CA LEU A 255 17.74 1.84 3.14
C LEU A 255 16.34 1.20 3.06
N PRO A 256 16.23 -0.02 2.50
CA PRO A 256 14.99 -0.78 2.57
C PRO A 256 14.62 -0.90 4.05
N ARG A 257 13.36 -0.63 4.39
CA ARG A 257 12.87 -0.99 5.72
C ARG A 257 12.86 -2.52 5.80
N SER A 258 13.67 -3.07 6.69
CA SER A 258 13.57 -4.46 7.16
C SER A 258 12.25 -4.67 7.90
#